data_AF-A0A1Z5KQQ4-F1
#
_entry.id   AF-A0A1Z5KQQ4-F1
#
_cell.length_a   1.000
_cell.length_b   1.000
_cell.length_c   1.000
_cell.angle_alpha   90.00
_cell.angle_beta   90.00
_cell.angle_gamma   90.00
#
_symmetry.space_group_name_H-M   'P 1'
#
loop_
_entity.id
_entity.type
_entity.pdbx_description
1 polymer ?
#
loop_
_entity_poly.entity_id
_entity_poly.type
_entity_poly.pdbx_seq_one_letter_code
_entity_poly.pdbx_strand_id
1 'polypeptide(L)'
;MSVMPDESTRLRSGSPRDPASPSDADEPSRFSYGTHLDAVLTRNNHLLGNNVDDDEQHSVQSDDETENRTLSTLTTRLRCLFAVITWPIVPTGTLAFLALLWFLYALLLDINKPCSRPLKSFAAATIFWIVYVPTHTSIRAYLFSYDRSRDGPNRPLIVRRYDQIFHTLALLYVYAGITLVQTCRGDEDSIPAGQKEDVTNSSGARPGTCTATCPNLYPALSVYVAALEIFTLSLILPLLCLPCVYLWFLRQVTADQEALNLLQERFREEEETLLSGAPTVSAGDIIDQLETVQLIRRKEDGGQGNTNDSVWIISKGEKLMEQGRDARGVHDCAICMSDFQIKDEDERFQCDIESGEKVGDADEEIVRATKCDHLFHQQCIARWIGGRWQGNSNPETSSSWRRRRAKRTTCPLCRRNLQTGIG
;
A
#
# COMPACT_ATOMS: atom_id res chain seq x y z
N MET A 1 65.38 35.63 28.39
CA MET A 1 64.35 34.78 27.75
C MET A 1 63.00 35.40 28.08
N SER A 2 62.27 35.83 27.05
CA SER A 2 60.97 36.54 27.00
C SER A 2 59.98 36.04 28.08
N VAL A 3 59.28 36.82 28.91
CA VAL A 3 58.51 38.10 28.82
C VAL A 3 57.24 38.03 27.95
N MET A 4 56.09 38.24 28.64
CA MET A 4 54.71 38.60 28.21
C MET A 4 53.67 37.44 28.01
N PRO A 5 52.36 37.68 28.27
CA PRO A 5 51.78 38.06 29.58
C PRO A 5 50.40 37.42 29.90
N ASP A 6 49.96 37.66 31.15
CA ASP A 6 48.57 37.59 31.63
C ASP A 6 47.61 38.46 30.81
N GLU A 7 46.40 37.95 30.54
CA GLU A 7 45.26 38.78 30.11
C GLU A 7 44.06 38.60 31.04
N SER A 8 43.83 39.70 31.75
CA SER A 8 42.79 40.06 32.68
C SER A 8 41.34 39.86 32.19
N THR A 9 40.53 39.30 33.08
CA THR A 9 39.35 39.95 33.68
C THR A 9 38.55 40.91 32.79
N ARG A 10 37.53 40.41 32.08
CA ARG A 10 36.40 41.23 31.61
C ARG A 10 35.22 41.14 32.57
N LEU A 11 35.15 42.14 33.44
CA LEU A 11 33.93 42.58 34.10
C LEU A 11 32.90 42.97 33.03
N ARG A 12 31.75 42.29 32.98
CA ARG A 12 30.58 42.76 32.24
C ARG A 12 29.61 43.36 33.25
N SER A 13 29.52 44.69 33.17
CA SER A 13 28.64 45.58 33.89
C SER A 13 27.18 45.12 33.84
N GLY A 14 26.54 45.14 35.00
CA GLY A 14 25.09 45.08 35.13
C GLY A 14 24.42 46.35 34.62
N SER A 15 23.16 46.21 34.21
CA SER A 15 22.18 47.28 34.04
C SER A 15 20.84 46.78 34.59
N PRO A 16 19.99 47.66 35.16
CA PRO A 16 19.13 47.31 36.29
C PRO A 16 17.80 46.67 35.91
N ARG A 17 17.24 45.99 36.92
CA ARG A 17 15.81 45.67 37.07
C ARG A 17 14.97 46.94 37.02
N ASP A 18 13.84 46.88 36.34
CA ASP A 18 12.62 47.55 36.79
C ASP A 18 11.48 46.53 36.94
N PRO A 19 10.61 46.70 37.96
CA PRO A 19 9.54 45.78 38.29
C PRO A 19 8.21 46.24 37.69
N ALA A 20 7.46 45.31 37.11
CA ALA A 20 6.02 45.48 36.93
C ALA A 20 5.34 44.11 36.88
N SER A 21 4.73 43.74 38.01
CA SER A 21 3.47 43.00 37.99
C SER A 21 2.35 44.04 37.78
N PRO A 22 1.28 43.67 37.08
CA PRO A 22 0.15 43.10 37.82
C PRO A 22 -0.47 41.86 37.15
N SER A 23 -1.13 41.11 38.02
CA SER A 23 -2.22 40.18 37.77
C SER A 23 -3.11 40.56 36.59
N ASP A 24 -3.45 39.57 35.75
CA ASP A 24 -4.83 39.35 35.32
C ASP A 24 -5.05 37.86 35.04
N ALA A 25 -6.13 37.37 35.64
CA ALA A 25 -6.71 36.07 35.44
C ALA A 25 -7.57 36.06 34.16
N ASP A 26 -7.96 34.86 33.75
CA ASP A 26 -9.01 34.53 32.77
C ASP A 26 -8.70 34.67 31.28
N GLU A 27 -8.31 33.56 30.64
CA GLU A 27 -9.21 32.82 29.70
C GLU A 27 -8.48 31.64 29.01
N PRO A 28 -9.13 30.46 28.86
CA PRO A 28 -8.62 29.35 28.08
C PRO A 28 -8.97 29.55 26.60
N SER A 29 -8.03 30.11 25.82
CA SER A 29 -8.17 30.17 24.36
C SER A 29 -8.03 28.78 23.73
N ARG A 30 -9.15 28.30 23.17
CA ARG A 30 -9.18 27.21 22.19
C ARG A 30 -8.38 27.64 20.96
N PHE A 31 -7.17 27.10 20.80
CA PHE A 31 -6.42 27.25 19.55
C PHE A 31 -6.85 26.17 18.55
N SER A 32 -7.69 26.62 17.61
CA SER A 32 -8.00 25.95 16.35
C SER A 32 -6.77 26.00 15.43
N TYR A 33 -6.22 24.84 15.09
CA TYR A 33 -5.22 24.71 14.04
C TYR A 33 -5.89 24.42 12.70
N GLY A 34 -5.59 25.23 11.70
CA GLY A 34 -5.75 24.89 10.27
C GLY A 34 -6.91 25.60 9.60
N THR A 35 -6.59 26.66 8.82
CA THR A 35 -7.32 27.12 7.61
C THR A 35 -6.78 28.46 7.05
N HIS A 36 -5.83 29.14 7.69
CA HIS A 36 -5.47 30.50 7.27
C HIS A 36 -4.36 30.62 6.20
N LEU A 37 -3.76 29.51 5.73
CA LEU A 37 -2.73 29.58 4.68
C LEU A 37 -3.29 29.52 3.25
N ASP A 38 -4.48 28.96 3.04
CA ASP A 38 -5.09 28.82 1.71
C ASP A 38 -5.76 30.12 1.21
N ALA A 39 -6.08 31.05 2.12
CA ALA A 39 -6.79 32.29 1.78
C ALA A 39 -5.89 33.42 1.23
N VAL A 40 -4.56 33.29 1.35
CA VAL A 40 -3.63 34.35 0.90
C VAL A 40 -3.11 34.09 -0.51
N LEU A 41 -3.09 32.83 -0.97
CA LEU A 41 -2.65 32.50 -2.35
C LEU A 41 -3.74 32.70 -3.41
N THR A 42 -5.01 32.74 -3.05
CA THR A 42 -6.12 32.94 -4.00
C THR A 42 -6.40 34.41 -4.33
N ARG A 43 -5.82 35.37 -3.61
CA ARG A 43 -6.18 36.81 -3.76
C ARG A 43 -5.36 37.58 -4.80
N ASN A 44 -4.22 37.06 -5.26
CA ASN A 44 -3.35 37.81 -6.19
C ASN A 44 -3.53 37.47 -7.68
N ASN A 45 -4.36 36.50 -8.06
CA ASN A 45 -4.56 36.13 -9.47
C ASN A 45 -5.73 36.87 -10.16
N HIS A 46 -6.45 37.77 -9.48
CA HIS A 46 -7.69 38.36 -10.00
C HIS A 46 -7.53 39.75 -10.67
N LEU A 47 -6.31 40.28 -10.86
CA LEU A 47 -6.13 41.67 -11.31
C LEU A 47 -5.41 41.88 -12.65
N LEU A 48 -5.14 40.83 -13.43
CA LEU A 48 -4.64 40.97 -14.80
C LEU A 48 -5.50 40.16 -15.77
N GLY A 49 -6.70 40.66 -16.02
CA GLY A 49 -7.51 40.25 -17.16
C GLY A 49 -6.96 40.88 -18.43
N ASN A 50 -6.46 40.04 -19.33
CA ASN A 50 -6.30 40.36 -20.75
C ASN A 50 -7.06 39.29 -21.54
N ASN A 51 -8.04 39.74 -22.33
CA ASN A 51 -8.83 38.94 -23.25
C ASN A 51 -7.92 38.29 -24.30
N VAL A 52 -7.54 37.04 -24.08
CA VAL A 52 -6.92 36.15 -25.07
C VAL A 52 -7.84 34.96 -25.18
N ASP A 53 -8.21 34.61 -26.41
CA ASP A 53 -9.22 33.61 -26.77
C ASP A 53 -9.07 32.28 -25.99
N ASP A 54 -10.08 32.00 -25.15
CA ASP A 54 -10.18 30.91 -24.16
C ASP A 54 -10.65 29.58 -24.79
N ASP A 55 -9.86 28.94 -25.65
CA ASP A 55 -10.17 27.57 -26.11
C ASP A 55 -9.05 26.53 -25.83
N GLU A 56 -7.95 26.93 -25.17
CA GLU A 56 -6.78 26.04 -24.96
C GLU A 56 -6.32 25.85 -23.51
N GLN A 57 -6.97 26.44 -22.50
CA GLN A 57 -6.50 26.36 -21.09
C GLN A 57 -7.13 25.26 -20.23
N HIS A 58 -8.05 24.44 -20.76
CA HIS A 58 -8.72 23.39 -19.95
C HIS A 58 -7.91 22.09 -19.74
N SER A 59 -6.70 21.96 -20.30
CA SER A 59 -5.93 20.71 -20.23
C SER A 59 -4.90 20.62 -19.10
N VAL A 60 -4.58 21.73 -18.40
CA VAL A 60 -3.51 21.72 -17.38
C VAL A 60 -4.04 21.50 -15.95
N GLN A 61 -5.36 21.61 -15.74
CA GLN A 61 -5.96 21.53 -14.40
C GLN A 61 -6.36 20.09 -13.98
N SER A 62 -6.25 19.08 -14.86
CA SER A 62 -6.63 17.69 -14.56
C SER A 62 -5.59 16.88 -13.79
N ASP A 63 -4.31 17.29 -13.87
CA ASP A 63 -3.20 16.45 -13.42
C ASP A 63 -2.96 16.61 -11.90
N ASP A 64 -3.13 17.83 -11.36
CA ASP A 64 -3.01 18.09 -9.92
C ASP A 64 -4.10 17.40 -9.09
N GLU A 65 -5.30 17.21 -9.63
CA GLU A 65 -6.39 16.57 -8.90
C GLU A 65 -6.22 15.04 -8.81
N THR A 66 -5.60 14.44 -9.82
CA THR A 66 -5.32 12.99 -9.83
C THR A 66 -4.17 12.65 -8.88
N GLU A 67 -3.11 13.46 -8.82
CA GLU A 67 -2.00 13.25 -7.87
C GLU A 67 -2.47 13.31 -6.41
N ASN A 68 -3.29 14.32 -6.06
CA ASN A 68 -3.85 14.46 -4.71
C ASN A 68 -4.76 13.27 -4.29
N ARG A 69 -5.49 12.65 -5.23
CA ARG A 69 -6.30 11.45 -4.96
C ARG A 69 -5.44 10.21 -4.69
N THR A 70 -4.30 10.08 -5.36
CA THR A 70 -3.38 8.96 -5.12
C THR A 70 -2.69 9.08 -3.76
N LEU A 71 -2.20 10.27 -3.39
CA LEU A 71 -1.57 10.55 -2.10
C LEU A 71 -2.53 10.34 -0.92
N SER A 72 -3.78 10.79 -1.03
CA SER A 72 -4.79 10.60 0.01
C SER A 72 -5.18 9.12 0.19
N THR A 73 -5.27 8.36 -0.90
CA THR A 73 -5.51 6.91 -0.84
C THR A 73 -4.34 6.20 -0.17
N LEU A 74 -3.11 6.56 -0.52
CA LEU A 74 -1.90 5.94 0.02
C LEU A 74 -1.71 6.25 1.51
N THR A 75 -1.91 7.49 1.92
CA THR A 75 -1.85 7.88 3.34
C THR A 75 -2.91 7.15 4.17
N THR A 76 -4.12 6.93 3.61
CA THR A 76 -5.18 6.16 4.26
C THR A 76 -4.78 4.69 4.44
N ARG A 77 -4.20 4.06 3.41
CA ARG A 77 -3.69 2.68 3.48
C ARG A 77 -2.57 2.54 4.52
N LEU A 78 -1.63 3.49 4.55
CA LEU A 78 -0.56 3.51 5.56
C LEU A 78 -1.13 3.65 6.97
N ARG A 79 -2.08 4.56 7.19
CA ARG A 79 -2.75 4.71 8.49
C ARG A 79 -3.45 3.43 8.93
N CYS A 80 -4.14 2.75 8.01
CA CYS A 80 -4.79 1.46 8.30
C CYS A 80 -3.76 0.39 8.66
N LEU A 81 -2.66 0.28 7.92
CA LEU A 81 -1.58 -0.66 8.21
C LEU A 81 -0.93 -0.38 9.57
N PHE A 82 -0.63 0.88 9.89
CA PHE A 82 -0.10 1.24 11.21
C PHE A 82 -1.11 0.96 12.32
N ALA A 83 -2.40 1.22 12.10
CA ALA A 83 -3.45 0.90 13.06
C ALA A 83 -3.50 -0.60 13.34
N VAL A 84 -3.47 -1.46 12.30
CA VAL A 84 -3.45 -2.92 12.46
C VAL A 84 -2.21 -3.40 13.21
N ILE A 85 -1.03 -2.88 12.88
CA ILE A 85 0.23 -3.28 13.51
C ILE A 85 0.33 -2.80 14.96
N THR A 86 -0.23 -1.62 15.28
CA THR A 86 -0.19 -1.04 16.63
C THR A 86 -1.39 -1.44 17.49
N TRP A 87 -2.44 -2.02 16.92
CA TRP A 87 -3.62 -2.47 17.64
C TRP A 87 -3.32 -3.40 18.83
N PRO A 88 -2.38 -4.36 18.74
CA PRO A 88 -2.04 -5.23 19.86
C PRO A 88 -1.40 -4.49 21.06
N ILE A 89 -0.85 -3.29 20.88
CA ILE A 89 -0.17 -2.53 21.95
C ILE A 89 -1.13 -2.20 23.09
N VAL A 90 -2.37 -1.82 22.77
CA VAL A 90 -3.38 -1.47 23.79
C VAL A 90 -3.73 -2.67 24.69
N PRO A 91 -4.24 -3.80 24.17
CA PRO A 91 -4.62 -4.94 25.02
C PRO A 91 -3.42 -5.54 25.77
N THR A 92 -2.25 -5.62 25.15
CA THR A 92 -1.04 -6.13 25.82
C THR A 92 -0.53 -5.19 26.91
N GLY A 93 -0.64 -3.87 26.70
CA GLY A 93 -0.35 -2.86 27.72
C GLY A 93 -1.30 -2.95 28.91
N THR A 94 -2.61 -3.11 28.67
CA THR A 94 -3.60 -3.29 29.73
C THR A 94 -3.34 -4.57 30.54
N LEU A 95 -2.99 -5.66 29.85
CA LEU A 95 -2.63 -6.93 30.49
C LEU A 95 -1.37 -6.79 31.35
N ALA A 96 -0.33 -6.13 30.84
CA ALA A 96 0.89 -5.86 31.60
C ALA A 96 0.63 -4.98 32.83
N PHE A 97 -0.27 -4.00 32.72
CA PHE A 97 -0.68 -3.16 33.85
C PHE A 97 -1.44 -3.95 34.92
N LEU A 98 -2.40 -4.80 34.53
CA LEU A 98 -3.12 -5.66 35.49
C LEU A 98 -2.18 -6.66 36.17
N ALA A 99 -1.26 -7.28 35.41
CA ALA A 99 -0.25 -8.17 35.95
C ALA A 99 0.70 -7.45 36.92
N LEU A 100 1.03 -6.18 36.64
CA LEU A 100 1.81 -5.35 37.55
C LEU A 100 1.08 -5.09 38.87
N LEU A 101 -0.20 -4.72 38.83
CA LEU A 101 -0.99 -4.50 40.05
C LEU A 101 -1.06 -5.78 40.90
N TRP A 102 -1.23 -6.93 40.25
CA TRP A 102 -1.21 -8.22 40.95
C TRP A 102 0.16 -8.54 41.55
N PHE A 103 1.24 -8.27 40.83
CA PHE A 103 2.61 -8.43 41.33
C PHE A 103 2.89 -7.54 42.55
N LEU A 104 2.48 -6.28 42.52
CA LEU A 104 2.61 -5.36 43.66
C LEU A 104 1.76 -5.81 44.85
N TYR A 105 0.55 -6.31 44.61
CA TYR A 105 -0.28 -6.88 45.68
C TYR A 105 0.37 -8.13 46.30
N ALA A 106 0.90 -9.04 45.48
CA ALA A 106 1.61 -10.23 45.96
C ALA A 106 2.87 -9.87 46.75
N LEU A 107 3.58 -8.81 46.35
CA LEU A 107 4.73 -8.27 47.10
C LEU A 107 4.34 -7.84 48.52
N LEU A 108 3.19 -7.18 48.68
CA LEU A 108 2.71 -6.75 50.00
C LEU A 108 2.39 -7.97 50.89
N LEU A 109 1.84 -9.05 50.33
CA LEU A 109 1.53 -10.27 51.07
C LEU A 109 2.79 -11.02 51.54
N ASP A 110 3.86 -11.02 50.74
CA ASP A 110 5.09 -11.76 51.02
C ASP A 110 6.25 -10.87 51.53
N ILE A 111 5.98 -9.59 51.88
CA ILE A 111 7.01 -8.60 52.24
C ILE A 111 7.91 -9.04 53.40
N ASN A 112 7.36 -9.74 54.39
CA ASN A 112 8.07 -10.20 55.58
C ASN A 112 8.69 -11.59 55.45
N LYS A 113 8.41 -12.32 54.35
CA LYS A 113 8.92 -13.69 54.16
C LYS A 113 10.31 -13.69 53.52
N PRO A 114 11.26 -14.52 53.96
CA PRO A 114 12.54 -14.65 53.27
C PRO A 114 12.36 -15.41 51.95
N CYS A 115 12.80 -14.83 50.82
CA CYS A 115 12.80 -15.51 49.52
C CYS A 115 14.21 -16.03 49.22
N SER A 116 14.33 -17.21 48.59
CA SER A 116 15.62 -17.83 48.24
C SER A 116 16.39 -17.09 47.14
N ARG A 117 15.66 -16.39 46.25
CA ARG A 117 16.20 -15.62 45.12
C ARG A 117 15.91 -14.12 45.31
N PRO A 118 16.60 -13.20 44.59
CA PRO A 118 16.44 -11.75 44.74
C PRO A 118 15.13 -11.20 44.14
N LEU A 119 14.00 -11.88 44.37
CA LEU A 119 12.65 -11.51 43.93
C LEU A 119 12.26 -10.12 44.46
N LYS A 120 12.60 -9.83 45.73
CA LYS A 120 12.33 -8.53 46.36
C LYS A 120 13.15 -7.40 45.74
N SER A 121 14.40 -7.67 45.35
CA SER A 121 15.25 -6.68 44.67
C SER A 121 14.69 -6.33 43.29
N PHE A 122 14.20 -7.33 42.54
CA PHE A 122 13.50 -7.09 41.29
C PHE A 122 12.24 -6.26 41.52
N ALA A 123 11.44 -6.58 42.53
CA ALA A 123 10.25 -5.82 42.88
C ALA A 123 10.54 -4.36 43.27
N ALA A 124 11.63 -4.11 44.02
CA ALA A 124 12.09 -2.76 44.32
C ALA A 124 12.51 -2.00 43.05
N ALA A 125 13.20 -2.68 42.12
CA ALA A 125 13.51 -2.11 40.81
C ALA A 125 12.22 -1.80 40.02
N THR A 126 11.20 -2.67 40.07
CA THR A 126 9.89 -2.41 39.45
C THR A 126 9.26 -1.13 40.00
N ILE A 127 9.25 -0.93 41.32
CA ILE A 127 8.72 0.30 41.94
C ILE A 127 9.49 1.52 41.45
N PHE A 128 10.82 1.45 41.39
CA PHE A 128 11.65 2.52 40.83
C PHE A 128 11.25 2.84 39.38
N TRP A 129 11.07 1.81 38.53
CA TRP A 129 10.63 1.98 37.15
C TRP A 129 9.24 2.62 37.02
N ILE A 130 8.28 2.26 37.88
CA ILE A 130 6.94 2.87 37.88
C ILE A 130 7.00 4.37 38.14
N VAL A 131 7.87 4.80 39.05
CA VAL A 131 8.03 6.22 39.38
C VAL A 131 8.84 6.95 38.30
N TYR A 132 9.88 6.29 37.78
CA TYR A 132 10.82 6.90 36.85
C TYR A 132 10.28 7.04 35.42
N VAL A 133 9.56 6.05 34.88
CA VAL A 133 9.10 6.08 33.47
C VAL A 133 8.19 7.28 33.16
N PRO A 134 7.15 7.59 33.97
CA PRO A 134 6.31 8.76 33.72
C PRO A 134 7.07 10.08 33.88
N THR A 135 8.07 10.12 34.75
CA THR A 135 8.87 11.33 35.03
C THR A 135 10.06 11.53 34.10
N HIS A 136 10.40 10.51 33.30
CA HIS A 136 11.56 10.53 32.40
C HIS A 136 11.54 11.74 31.44
N THR A 137 10.36 12.11 30.92
CA THR A 137 10.21 13.26 30.02
C THR A 137 10.51 14.59 30.72
N SER A 138 10.00 14.77 31.94
CA SER A 138 10.26 15.95 32.79
C SER A 138 11.73 16.02 33.20
N ILE A 139 12.32 14.90 33.62
CA ILE A 139 13.74 14.81 33.99
C ILE A 139 14.62 15.16 32.78
N ARG A 140 14.29 14.63 31.59
CA ARG A 140 15.01 14.96 30.35
C ARG A 140 14.91 16.44 30.00
N ALA A 141 13.71 17.02 30.08
CA ALA A 141 13.49 18.44 29.80
C ALA A 141 14.28 19.32 30.77
N TYR A 142 14.30 18.94 32.05
CA TYR A 142 15.08 19.61 33.09
C TYR A 142 16.60 19.52 32.86
N LEU A 143 17.11 18.31 32.59
CA LEU A 143 18.56 18.07 32.45
C LEU A 143 19.17 18.75 31.22
N PHE A 144 18.46 18.74 30.09
CA PHE A 144 19.02 19.23 28.82
C PHE A 144 18.43 20.57 28.38
N SER A 145 17.48 21.13 29.15
CA SER A 145 16.72 22.32 28.76
C SER A 145 16.13 22.23 27.34
N TYR A 146 15.84 21.01 26.86
CA TYR A 146 15.36 20.73 25.51
C TYR A 146 13.86 20.49 25.53
N ASP A 147 13.14 21.27 24.72
CA ASP A 147 11.72 21.06 24.46
C ASP A 147 11.49 20.89 22.95
N ARG A 148 10.80 19.81 22.57
CA ARG A 148 10.45 19.54 21.18
C ARG A 148 9.55 20.65 20.60
N SER A 149 8.70 21.26 21.43
CA SER A 149 7.81 22.34 21.00
C SER A 149 8.59 23.61 20.60
N ARG A 150 9.68 23.91 21.32
CA ARG A 150 10.50 25.11 21.13
C ARG A 150 11.64 24.92 20.13
N ASP A 151 12.33 23.79 20.22
CA ASP A 151 13.60 23.57 19.51
C ASP A 151 13.41 22.79 18.19
N GLY A 152 12.18 22.38 17.88
CA GLY A 152 11.81 21.72 16.64
C GLY A 152 12.24 20.24 16.54
N PRO A 153 12.22 19.66 15.31
CA PRO A 153 12.46 18.23 15.10
C PRO A 153 13.94 17.84 15.27
N ASN A 154 14.85 18.79 15.19
CA ASN A 154 16.29 18.55 15.29
C ASN A 154 16.72 18.34 16.74
N ARG A 155 16.60 17.08 17.18
CA ARG A 155 16.99 16.68 18.54
C ARG A 155 18.52 16.66 18.73
N PRO A 156 19.09 17.30 19.77
CA PRO A 156 20.52 17.28 20.06
C PRO A 156 21.08 15.86 20.29
N LEU A 157 22.36 15.64 19.94
CA LEU A 157 23.01 14.32 20.07
C LEU A 157 22.99 13.78 21.50
N ILE A 158 23.15 14.65 22.50
CA ILE A 158 23.19 14.24 23.90
C ILE A 158 21.83 13.69 24.38
N VAL A 159 20.73 14.31 23.94
CA VAL A 159 19.36 13.87 24.24
C VAL A 159 19.08 12.53 23.56
N ARG A 160 19.58 12.32 22.34
CA ARG A 160 19.44 11.02 21.65
C ARG A 160 20.16 9.90 22.40
N ARG A 161 21.41 10.14 22.85
CA ARG A 161 22.17 9.15 23.63
C ARG A 161 21.49 8.83 24.96
N TYR A 162 20.94 9.84 25.63
CA TYR A 162 20.18 9.64 26.88
C TYR A 162 18.95 8.77 26.68
N ASP A 163 18.14 9.06 25.65
CA ASP A 163 16.99 8.22 25.30
C ASP A 163 17.42 6.80 24.92
N GLN A 164 18.54 6.62 24.19
CA GLN A 164 19.07 5.28 23.88
C GLN A 164 19.43 4.50 25.14
N ILE A 165 20.14 5.11 26.08
CA ILE A 165 20.49 4.49 27.36
C ILE A 165 19.23 4.07 28.11
N PHE A 166 18.20 4.93 28.15
CA PHE A 166 16.92 4.61 28.75
C PHE A 166 16.27 3.37 28.14
N HIS A 167 16.18 3.29 26.81
CA HIS A 167 15.62 2.11 26.13
C HIS A 167 16.45 0.85 26.40
N THR A 168 17.79 0.96 26.40
CA THR A 168 18.68 -0.16 26.75
C THR A 168 18.46 -0.65 28.17
N LEU A 169 18.31 0.25 29.14
CA LEU A 169 18.01 -0.10 30.53
C LEU A 169 16.63 -0.75 30.66
N ALA A 170 15.62 -0.29 29.91
CA ALA A 170 14.29 -0.89 29.90
C ALA A 170 14.32 -2.33 29.37
N LEU A 171 15.04 -2.58 28.26
CA LEU A 171 15.22 -3.93 27.72
C LEU A 171 16.01 -4.83 28.68
N LEU A 172 17.07 -4.30 29.31
CA LEU A 172 17.85 -5.03 30.30
C LEU A 172 16.99 -5.42 31.52
N TYR A 173 16.07 -4.55 31.95
CA TYR A 173 15.13 -4.84 33.03
C TYR A 173 14.19 -6.00 32.67
N VAL A 174 13.61 -6.01 31.47
CA VAL A 174 12.77 -7.12 30.99
C VAL A 174 13.59 -8.42 30.92
N TYR A 175 14.80 -8.36 30.35
CA TYR A 175 15.71 -9.51 30.26
C TYR A 175 16.06 -10.07 31.64
N ALA A 176 16.39 -9.21 32.61
CA ALA A 176 16.67 -9.63 33.98
C ALA A 176 15.47 -10.34 34.62
N GLY A 177 14.25 -9.89 34.34
CA GLY A 177 13.01 -10.56 34.77
C GLY A 177 12.88 -11.96 34.17
N ILE A 178 13.13 -12.12 32.87
CA ILE A 178 13.09 -13.42 32.17
C ILE A 178 14.13 -14.37 32.77
N THR A 179 15.38 -13.93 32.93
CA THR A 179 16.46 -14.74 33.53
C THR A 179 16.13 -15.15 34.97
N LEU A 180 15.52 -14.25 35.75
CA LEU A 180 15.11 -14.55 37.12
C LEU A 180 14.03 -15.64 37.17
N VAL A 181 13.02 -15.57 36.30
CA VAL A 181 11.96 -16.59 36.18
C VAL A 181 12.56 -17.93 35.72
N GLN A 182 13.44 -17.92 34.72
CA GLN A 182 14.10 -19.14 34.23
C GLN A 182 14.98 -19.80 35.31
N THR A 183 15.70 -18.99 36.10
CA THR A 183 16.52 -19.49 37.21
C THR A 183 15.66 -20.18 38.27
N CYS A 184 14.50 -19.61 38.60
CA CYS A 184 13.55 -20.23 39.52
C CYS A 184 12.91 -21.52 38.98
N ARG A 185 12.71 -21.62 37.65
CA ARG A 185 12.23 -22.86 37.01
C ARG A 185 13.30 -23.96 37.00
N GLY A 186 14.55 -23.62 36.73
CA GLY A 186 15.65 -24.59 36.69
C GLY A 186 15.91 -25.30 38.02
N ASP A 187 15.57 -24.67 39.15
CA ASP A 187 15.67 -25.30 40.47
C ASP A 187 14.67 -26.48 40.62
N GLU A 188 13.56 -26.51 39.86
CA GLU A 188 12.57 -27.61 39.90
C GLU A 188 13.09 -28.90 39.23
N ASP A 189 13.88 -28.76 38.17
CA ASP A 189 14.33 -29.89 37.35
C ASP A 189 15.57 -30.60 37.92
N SER A 190 16.27 -29.98 38.87
CA SER A 190 17.56 -30.45 39.39
C SER A 190 17.50 -31.55 40.47
N ILE A 191 16.31 -32.11 40.74
CA ILE A 191 16.17 -33.21 41.72
C ILE A 191 16.83 -34.48 41.13
N PRO A 192 17.90 -35.01 41.75
CA PRO A 192 18.67 -36.12 41.18
C PRO A 192 17.78 -37.35 40.99
N ALA A 193 17.74 -37.87 39.76
CA ALA A 193 16.95 -39.01 39.34
C ALA A 193 17.26 -40.34 40.07
N GLY A 194 18.22 -40.34 40.99
CA GLY A 194 18.73 -41.53 41.70
C GLY A 194 18.03 -41.90 43.00
N GLN A 195 16.93 -41.23 43.39
CA GLN A 195 16.20 -41.52 44.63
C GLN A 195 14.74 -41.90 44.35
N LYS A 196 14.55 -42.78 43.36
CA LYS A 196 13.24 -43.11 42.77
C LYS A 196 12.76 -44.55 43.04
N GLU A 197 13.29 -45.20 44.07
CA GLU A 197 12.84 -46.54 44.47
C GLU A 197 12.08 -46.46 45.81
N ASP A 198 10.83 -46.91 45.76
CA ASP A 198 9.99 -47.38 46.86
C ASP A 198 9.21 -46.41 47.77
N VAL A 199 8.60 -45.35 47.23
CA VAL A 199 7.39 -44.79 47.87
C VAL A 199 6.26 -44.56 46.88
N THR A 200 5.38 -45.55 46.88
CA THR A 200 4.10 -45.67 46.19
C THR A 200 3.14 -44.53 46.57
N ASN A 201 2.55 -43.87 45.56
CA ASN A 201 1.28 -43.13 45.60
C ASN A 201 1.14 -41.75 46.27
N SER A 202 2.16 -40.88 46.27
CA SER A 202 1.92 -39.44 46.42
C SER A 202 2.45 -38.65 45.21
N SER A 203 1.61 -38.47 44.19
CA SER A 203 1.86 -37.61 43.02
C SER A 203 1.82 -36.11 43.34
N GLY A 204 2.16 -35.72 44.58
CA GLY A 204 2.35 -34.33 44.95
C GLY A 204 3.62 -33.82 44.30
N ALA A 205 3.49 -33.12 43.17
CA ALA A 205 4.58 -32.36 42.58
C ALA A 205 5.19 -31.48 43.68
N ARG A 206 6.45 -31.77 44.07
CA ARG A 206 7.14 -30.95 45.07
C ARG A 206 7.26 -29.55 44.49
N PRO A 207 6.66 -28.52 45.11
CA PRO A 207 6.75 -27.16 44.60
C PRO A 207 8.22 -26.72 44.59
N GLY A 208 8.66 -26.05 43.53
CA GLY A 208 10.02 -25.51 43.44
C GLY A 208 10.38 -24.58 44.59
N THR A 209 11.68 -24.41 44.85
CA THR A 209 12.17 -23.61 45.99
C THR A 209 11.65 -22.17 45.98
N CYS A 210 11.51 -21.54 44.80
CA CYS A 210 10.93 -20.20 44.68
C CYS A 210 9.43 -20.18 45.04
N THR A 211 8.66 -21.15 44.55
CA THR A 211 7.24 -21.32 44.87
C THR A 211 7.02 -21.64 46.35
N ALA A 212 7.89 -22.45 46.96
CA ALA A 212 7.80 -22.81 48.37
C ALA A 212 8.11 -21.65 49.32
N THR A 213 9.12 -20.83 49.00
CA THR A 213 9.54 -19.70 49.85
C THR A 213 8.62 -18.49 49.70
N CYS A 214 8.20 -18.17 48.48
CA CYS A 214 7.39 -16.99 48.16
C CYS A 214 6.22 -17.36 47.22
N PRO A 215 5.17 -18.02 47.77
CA PRO A 215 4.12 -18.69 47.00
C PRO A 215 3.17 -17.75 46.26
N ASN A 216 3.04 -16.49 46.69
CA ASN A 216 2.21 -15.51 45.97
C ASN A 216 3.07 -14.69 45.01
N LEU A 217 4.26 -14.28 45.46
CA LEU A 217 5.13 -13.39 44.69
C LEU A 217 5.69 -14.04 43.42
N TYR A 218 6.11 -15.31 43.47
CA TYR A 218 6.71 -15.96 42.31
C TYR A 218 5.72 -16.18 41.14
N PRO A 219 4.51 -16.75 41.36
CA PRO A 219 3.52 -16.86 40.30
C PRO A 219 3.14 -15.51 39.68
N ALA A 220 2.95 -14.47 40.53
CA ALA A 220 2.63 -13.14 40.07
C ALA A 220 3.79 -12.53 39.23
N LEU A 221 5.04 -12.72 39.67
CA LEU A 221 6.22 -12.33 38.89
C LEU A 221 6.27 -13.04 37.54
N SER A 222 6.04 -14.36 37.50
CA SER A 222 6.09 -15.12 36.25
C SER A 222 5.06 -14.61 35.23
N VAL A 223 3.85 -14.28 35.68
CA VAL A 223 2.80 -13.74 34.80
C VAL A 223 3.13 -12.31 34.37
N TYR A 224 3.64 -11.48 35.28
CA TYR A 224 4.07 -10.12 34.96
C TYR A 224 5.21 -10.08 33.95
N VAL A 225 6.24 -10.92 34.11
CA VAL A 225 7.37 -11.01 33.17
C VAL A 225 6.91 -11.51 31.80
N ALA A 226 6.04 -12.53 31.75
CA ALA A 226 5.46 -13.00 30.48
C ALA A 226 4.64 -11.90 29.79
N ALA A 227 3.86 -11.14 30.56
CA ALA A 227 3.11 -10.00 30.04
C ALA A 227 4.03 -8.90 29.47
N LEU A 228 5.11 -8.57 30.19
CA LEU A 228 6.13 -7.62 29.73
C LEU A 228 6.84 -8.09 28.46
N GLU A 229 7.14 -9.38 28.35
CA GLU A 229 7.76 -9.98 27.17
C GLU A 229 6.86 -9.81 25.94
N ILE A 230 5.58 -10.21 26.04
CA ILE A 230 4.59 -10.06 24.97
C ILE A 230 4.38 -8.58 24.60
N PHE A 231 4.31 -7.71 25.60
CA PHE A 231 4.19 -6.26 25.39
C PHE A 231 5.41 -5.70 24.67
N THR A 232 6.62 -6.10 25.06
CA THR A 232 7.88 -5.68 24.43
C THR A 232 7.95 -6.15 22.98
N LEU A 233 7.56 -7.39 22.68
CA LEU A 233 7.46 -7.90 21.31
C LEU A 233 6.45 -7.08 20.49
N SER A 234 5.32 -6.72 21.08
CA SER A 234 4.29 -5.88 20.43
C SER A 234 4.79 -4.47 20.13
N LEU A 235 5.67 -3.91 20.96
CA LEU A 235 6.31 -2.60 20.71
C LEU A 235 7.42 -2.67 19.66
N ILE A 236 8.19 -3.77 19.62
CA ILE A 236 9.29 -3.97 18.66
C ILE A 236 8.76 -4.30 17.27
N LEU A 237 7.66 -5.04 17.15
CA LEU A 237 7.11 -5.48 15.87
C LEU A 237 6.87 -4.33 14.86
N PRO A 238 6.22 -3.19 15.22
CA PRO A 238 6.12 -2.05 14.32
C PRO A 238 7.47 -1.51 13.83
N LEU A 239 8.48 -1.48 14.71
CA LEU A 239 9.82 -1.00 14.38
C LEU A 239 10.53 -1.91 13.37
N LEU A 240 10.31 -3.23 13.47
CA LEU A 240 10.83 -4.21 12.51
C LEU A 240 10.08 -4.19 11.18
N CYS A 241 8.77 -3.93 11.21
CA CYS A 241 7.95 -3.84 10.00
C CYS A 241 8.19 -2.55 9.22
N LEU A 242 8.58 -1.45 9.88
CA LEU A 242 8.79 -0.15 9.24
C LEU A 242 9.76 -0.18 8.04
N PRO A 243 10.98 -0.76 8.15
CA PRO A 243 11.88 -0.92 7.00
C PRO A 243 11.27 -1.74 5.87
N CYS A 244 10.52 -2.81 6.18
CA CYS A 244 9.86 -3.65 5.17
C CYS A 244 8.76 -2.87 4.44
N VAL A 245 7.94 -2.11 5.17
CA VAL A 245 6.90 -1.24 4.59
C VAL A 245 7.55 -0.14 3.75
N TYR A 246 8.66 0.43 4.21
CA TYR A 246 9.41 1.44 3.45
C TYR A 246 10.02 0.87 2.17
N LEU A 247 10.62 -0.32 2.21
CA LEU A 247 11.14 -1.00 1.02
C LEU A 247 10.02 -1.39 0.06
N TRP A 248 8.88 -1.84 0.59
CA TRP A 248 7.69 -2.13 -0.21
C TRP A 248 7.19 -0.87 -0.93
N PHE A 249 7.13 0.26 -0.22
CA PHE A 249 6.76 1.55 -0.79
C PHE A 249 7.77 2.00 -1.86
N LEU A 250 9.08 1.92 -1.58
CA LEU A 250 10.11 2.27 -2.57
C LEU A 250 9.98 1.42 -3.84
N ARG A 251 9.75 0.10 -3.71
CA ARG A 251 9.53 -0.78 -4.86
C ARG A 251 8.31 -0.38 -5.68
N GLN A 252 7.24 0.03 -5.01
CA GLN A 252 6.04 0.46 -5.68
C GLN A 252 6.26 1.76 -6.45
N VAL A 253 6.89 2.76 -5.81
CA VAL A 253 7.24 4.03 -6.47
C VAL A 253 8.19 3.80 -7.66
N THR A 254 9.19 2.91 -7.53
CA THR A 254 10.09 2.61 -8.65
C THR A 254 9.40 1.87 -9.79
N ALA A 255 8.48 0.94 -9.50
CA ALA A 255 7.71 0.25 -10.52
C ALA A 255 6.77 1.22 -11.26
N ASP A 256 6.15 2.15 -10.53
CA ASP A 256 5.32 3.21 -11.11
C ASP A 256 6.16 4.17 -11.95
N GLN A 257 7.39 4.52 -11.51
CA GLN A 257 8.33 5.35 -12.27
C GLN A 257 8.77 4.67 -13.57
N GLU A 258 9.07 3.37 -13.55
CA GLU A 258 9.40 2.59 -14.74
C GLU A 258 8.24 2.52 -15.72
N ALA A 259 7.01 2.34 -15.22
CA ALA A 259 5.80 2.39 -16.04
C ALA A 259 5.59 3.77 -16.69
N LEU A 260 5.90 4.84 -15.95
CA LEU A 260 5.78 6.22 -16.43
C LEU A 260 6.86 6.55 -17.47
N ASN A 261 8.10 6.10 -17.26
CA ASN A 261 9.18 6.22 -18.24
C ASN A 261 8.84 5.48 -19.55
N LEU A 262 8.27 4.26 -19.46
CA LEU A 262 7.81 3.51 -20.63
C LEU A 262 6.68 4.23 -21.38
N LEU A 263 5.79 4.94 -20.68
CA LEU A 263 4.76 5.77 -21.31
C LEU A 263 5.37 7.00 -21.99
N GLN A 264 6.34 7.64 -21.36
CA GLN A 264 7.02 8.81 -21.93
C GLN A 264 7.84 8.45 -23.18
N GLU A 265 8.55 7.32 -23.17
CA GLU A 265 9.22 6.79 -24.37
C GLU A 265 8.21 6.52 -25.50
N ARG A 266 7.03 5.96 -25.19
CA ARG A 266 5.97 5.77 -26.20
C ARG A 266 5.47 7.08 -26.79
N PHE A 267 5.24 8.10 -25.97
CA PHE A 267 4.80 9.40 -26.48
C PHE A 267 5.87 10.02 -27.40
N ARG A 268 7.15 9.85 -27.05
CA ARG A 268 8.28 10.32 -27.87
C ARG A 268 8.36 9.59 -29.22
N GLU A 269 8.15 8.27 -29.24
CA GLU A 269 8.09 7.48 -30.48
C GLU A 269 6.88 7.85 -31.36
N GLU A 270 5.70 8.08 -30.76
CA GLU A 270 4.52 8.58 -31.48
C GLU A 270 4.76 9.99 -32.05
N GLU A 271 5.45 10.87 -31.32
CA GLU A 271 5.79 12.21 -31.81
C GLU A 271 6.83 12.17 -32.95
N GLU A 272 7.89 11.37 -32.83
CA GLU A 272 8.89 11.20 -33.88
C GLU A 272 8.27 10.63 -35.17
N THR A 273 7.34 9.69 -35.06
CA THR A 273 6.62 9.13 -36.22
C THR A 273 5.65 10.11 -36.87
N LEU A 274 5.06 11.04 -36.09
CA LEU A 274 4.28 12.16 -36.63
C LEU A 274 5.17 13.19 -37.36
N LEU A 275 6.36 13.47 -36.81
CA LEU A 275 7.30 14.43 -37.37
C LEU A 275 8.06 13.91 -38.59
N SER A 276 8.30 12.59 -38.70
CA SER A 276 9.08 12.00 -39.79
C SER A 276 8.36 11.99 -41.15
N GLY A 277 7.15 12.53 -41.25
CA GLY A 277 6.42 12.68 -42.52
C GLY A 277 6.10 11.36 -43.21
N ALA A 278 6.04 10.25 -42.47
CA ALA A 278 5.70 8.94 -43.02
C ALA A 278 4.32 9.01 -43.71
N PRO A 279 4.12 8.32 -44.84
CA PRO A 279 2.88 8.36 -45.60
C PRO A 279 1.71 8.00 -44.68
N THR A 280 0.86 8.99 -44.42
CA THR A 280 -0.21 8.85 -43.44
C THR A 280 -1.31 8.01 -44.05
N VAL A 281 -1.40 6.75 -43.64
CA VAL A 281 -2.45 5.83 -44.07
C VAL A 281 -3.77 6.25 -43.43
N SER A 282 -4.84 6.25 -44.23
CA SER A 282 -6.16 6.62 -43.72
C SER A 282 -6.74 5.49 -42.88
N ALA A 283 -7.56 5.84 -41.88
CA ALA A 283 -8.24 4.85 -41.05
C ALA A 283 -9.17 3.96 -41.90
N GLY A 284 -9.77 4.53 -42.95
CA GLY A 284 -10.58 3.78 -43.92
C GLY A 284 -9.78 2.68 -44.60
N ASP A 285 -8.59 2.99 -45.09
CA ASP A 285 -7.74 2.00 -45.79
C ASP A 285 -7.39 0.83 -44.88
N ILE A 286 -7.10 1.08 -43.59
CA ILE A 286 -6.77 0.01 -42.64
C ILE A 286 -8.00 -0.86 -42.37
N ILE A 287 -9.18 -0.26 -42.20
CA ILE A 287 -10.41 -1.01 -41.90
C ILE A 287 -10.85 -1.84 -43.12
N ASP A 288 -10.75 -1.29 -44.33
CA ASP A 288 -11.07 -2.02 -45.57
C ASP A 288 -10.12 -3.19 -45.84
N GLN A 289 -8.92 -3.15 -45.26
CA GLN A 289 -7.92 -4.23 -45.32
C GLN A 289 -8.14 -5.32 -44.26
N LEU A 290 -8.97 -5.05 -43.24
CA LEU A 290 -9.39 -6.08 -42.30
C LEU A 290 -10.44 -6.97 -42.96
N GLU A 291 -10.36 -8.25 -42.67
CA GLU A 291 -11.24 -9.23 -43.27
C GLU A 291 -12.48 -9.40 -42.41
N THR A 292 -13.65 -9.11 -42.95
CA THR A 292 -14.89 -9.40 -42.23
C THR A 292 -15.11 -10.91 -42.14
N VAL A 293 -15.31 -11.41 -40.93
CA VAL A 293 -15.50 -12.84 -40.66
C VAL A 293 -16.79 -13.07 -39.88
N GLN A 294 -17.31 -14.29 -39.99
CA GLN A 294 -18.41 -14.82 -39.20
C GLN A 294 -17.92 -16.03 -38.41
N LEU A 295 -18.40 -16.16 -37.17
CA LEU A 295 -18.11 -17.31 -36.31
C LEU A 295 -19.30 -18.25 -36.35
N ILE A 296 -19.06 -19.48 -36.77
CA ILE A 296 -20.10 -20.52 -36.87
C ILE A 296 -19.74 -21.67 -35.94
N ARG A 297 -20.68 -22.07 -35.08
CA ARG A 297 -20.55 -23.29 -34.28
C ARG A 297 -20.95 -24.48 -35.12
N ARG A 298 -20.04 -25.44 -35.25
CA ARG A 298 -20.26 -26.69 -35.97
C ARG A 298 -20.40 -27.84 -34.99
N LYS A 299 -21.47 -28.61 -35.15
CA LYS A 299 -21.66 -29.87 -34.42
C LYS A 299 -21.04 -30.98 -35.26
N GLU A 300 -19.99 -31.63 -34.74
CA GLU A 300 -19.46 -32.83 -35.40
C GLU A 300 -20.43 -33.99 -35.17
N ASP A 301 -21.02 -34.53 -36.25
CA ASP A 301 -21.98 -35.65 -36.22
C ASP A 301 -21.33 -37.01 -35.87
N GLY A 302 -20.16 -37.00 -35.22
CA GLY A 302 -19.36 -38.17 -34.90
C GLY A 302 -19.68 -38.77 -33.53
N GLY A 303 -20.48 -39.85 -33.53
CA GLY A 303 -20.43 -40.95 -32.56
C GLY A 303 -20.24 -40.64 -31.07
N GLN A 304 -21.37 -40.53 -30.34
CA GLN A 304 -21.57 -40.93 -28.93
C GLN A 304 -20.33 -40.88 -28.00
N GLY A 305 -19.72 -39.71 -27.81
CA GLY A 305 -18.74 -39.49 -26.76
C GLY A 305 -17.98 -38.17 -26.90
N ASN A 306 -18.33 -37.18 -26.07
CA ASN A 306 -17.78 -35.82 -26.04
C ASN A 306 -17.91 -35.04 -27.37
N THR A 307 -19.01 -34.29 -27.50
CA THR A 307 -19.15 -33.25 -28.53
C THR A 307 -18.14 -32.14 -28.25
N ASN A 308 -17.02 -32.15 -28.95
CA ASN A 308 -16.14 -30.99 -29.01
C ASN A 308 -16.83 -29.96 -29.90
N ASP A 309 -17.47 -28.95 -29.29
CA ASP A 309 -17.99 -27.82 -30.03
C ASP A 309 -16.80 -27.10 -30.70
N SER A 310 -16.73 -27.18 -32.03
CA SER A 310 -15.71 -26.47 -32.81
C SER A 310 -16.31 -25.19 -33.37
N VAL A 311 -15.59 -24.09 -33.22
CA VAL A 311 -15.97 -22.78 -33.77
C VAL A 311 -15.12 -22.52 -35.00
N TRP A 312 -15.78 -22.21 -36.11
CA TRP A 312 -15.15 -21.99 -37.40
C TRP A 312 -15.23 -20.51 -37.77
N ILE A 313 -14.10 -19.95 -38.21
CA ILE A 313 -14.03 -18.60 -38.78
C ILE A 313 -14.24 -18.70 -40.29
N ILE A 314 -15.27 -18.04 -40.81
CA ILE A 314 -15.61 -18.01 -42.24
C ILE A 314 -15.60 -16.56 -42.73
N SER A 315 -14.90 -16.29 -43.83
CA SER A 315 -14.83 -14.96 -44.39
C SER A 315 -16.11 -14.59 -45.14
N LYS A 316 -16.58 -13.35 -44.96
CA LYS A 316 -17.82 -12.87 -45.56
C LYS A 316 -17.66 -12.79 -47.08
N GLY A 317 -18.31 -13.71 -47.80
CA GLY A 317 -18.24 -13.82 -49.27
C GLY A 317 -17.77 -15.20 -49.76
N GLU A 318 -17.18 -16.02 -48.90
CA GLU A 318 -16.85 -17.41 -49.23
C GLU A 318 -18.08 -18.31 -49.11
N LYS A 319 -18.45 -18.95 -50.23
CA LYS A 319 -19.62 -19.84 -50.31
C LYS A 319 -19.35 -21.26 -49.82
N LEU A 320 -18.09 -21.65 -49.63
CA LEU A 320 -17.69 -23.01 -49.31
C LEU A 320 -17.14 -23.10 -47.88
N MET A 321 -17.75 -23.96 -47.07
CA MET A 321 -17.30 -24.28 -45.70
C MET A 321 -15.95 -25.01 -45.65
N GLU A 322 -15.42 -25.47 -46.79
CA GLU A 322 -14.20 -26.29 -46.85
C GLU A 322 -12.91 -25.55 -46.45
N GLN A 323 -12.94 -24.22 -46.29
CA GLN A 323 -11.76 -23.39 -45.97
C GLN A 323 -11.77 -22.77 -44.58
N GLY A 324 -12.78 -23.03 -43.74
CA GLY A 324 -12.82 -22.43 -42.41
C GLY A 324 -11.67 -22.94 -41.53
N ARG A 325 -11.26 -22.11 -40.56
CA ARG A 325 -10.17 -22.42 -39.63
C ARG A 325 -10.74 -22.67 -38.24
N ASP A 326 -10.29 -23.74 -37.57
CA ASP A 326 -10.66 -24.06 -36.19
C ASP A 326 -10.13 -22.96 -35.25
N ALA A 327 -11.03 -22.33 -34.50
CA ALA A 327 -10.77 -21.19 -33.63
C ALA A 327 -10.82 -21.56 -32.15
N ARG A 328 -10.16 -22.66 -31.77
CA ARG A 328 -10.08 -23.07 -30.35
C ARG A 328 -9.53 -21.92 -29.50
N GLY A 329 -10.37 -21.39 -28.62
CA GLY A 329 -10.00 -20.39 -27.63
C GLY A 329 -10.13 -18.93 -28.08
N VAL A 330 -10.69 -18.63 -29.26
CA VAL A 330 -10.96 -17.24 -29.67
C VAL A 330 -12.46 -16.98 -29.57
N HIS A 331 -12.91 -16.57 -28.39
CA HIS A 331 -14.33 -16.33 -28.12
C HIS A 331 -14.66 -14.85 -27.90
N ASP A 332 -13.65 -14.02 -27.69
CA ASP A 332 -13.80 -12.65 -27.23
C ASP A 332 -13.09 -11.64 -28.13
N CYS A 333 -13.67 -10.44 -28.19
CA CYS A 333 -13.01 -9.31 -28.83
C CYS A 333 -11.77 -8.90 -28.03
N ALA A 334 -10.62 -8.90 -28.70
CA ALA A 334 -9.32 -8.55 -28.13
C ALA A 334 -9.17 -7.12 -27.56
N ILE A 335 -10.18 -6.26 -27.69
CA ILE A 335 -10.19 -4.89 -27.15
C ILE A 335 -11.18 -4.77 -25.99
N CYS A 336 -12.44 -5.15 -26.18
CA CYS A 336 -13.47 -5.01 -25.14
C CYS A 336 -13.65 -6.26 -24.28
N MET A 337 -12.99 -7.37 -24.62
CA MET A 337 -13.10 -8.68 -23.95
C MET A 337 -14.54 -9.18 -23.83
N SER A 338 -15.40 -8.78 -24.77
CA SER A 338 -16.79 -9.25 -24.84
C SER A 338 -16.87 -10.39 -25.82
N ASP A 339 -17.68 -11.40 -25.48
CA ASP A 339 -17.88 -12.58 -26.31
C ASP A 339 -18.51 -12.20 -27.65
N PHE A 340 -18.06 -12.85 -28.71
CA PHE A 340 -18.68 -12.75 -30.02
C PHE A 340 -19.98 -13.53 -30.07
N GLN A 341 -20.95 -13.03 -30.85
CA GLN A 341 -22.13 -13.82 -31.19
C GLN A 341 -21.71 -14.92 -32.19
N ILE A 342 -21.75 -16.17 -31.72
CA ILE A 342 -21.47 -17.35 -32.53
C ILE A 342 -22.81 -17.87 -33.05
N LYS A 343 -22.98 -17.89 -34.38
CA LYS A 343 -24.19 -18.40 -35.01
C LYS A 343 -24.14 -19.92 -35.10
N ASP A 344 -25.24 -20.60 -34.84
CA ASP A 344 -25.32 -22.04 -35.06
C ASP A 344 -25.44 -22.32 -36.58
N GLU A 345 -24.86 -23.43 -37.04
CA GLU A 345 -24.83 -23.79 -38.46
C GLU A 345 -26.23 -23.79 -39.12
N ASP A 346 -27.25 -24.20 -38.36
CA ASP A 346 -28.64 -24.28 -38.81
C ASP A 346 -29.26 -22.89 -39.08
N GLU A 347 -28.82 -21.85 -38.37
CA GLU A 347 -29.37 -20.48 -38.53
C GLU A 347 -28.88 -19.80 -39.82
N ARG A 348 -27.76 -20.26 -40.39
CA ARG A 348 -27.18 -19.68 -41.61
C ARG A 348 -28.09 -19.86 -42.83
N PHE A 349 -28.74 -21.02 -42.94
CA PHE A 349 -29.56 -21.37 -44.11
C PHE A 349 -30.91 -20.66 -44.14
N GLN A 350 -31.35 -20.09 -43.02
CA GLN A 350 -32.67 -19.50 -42.90
C GLN A 350 -32.71 -18.00 -43.27
N CYS A 351 -31.56 -17.34 -43.34
CA CYS A 351 -31.46 -15.91 -43.69
C CYS A 351 -31.39 -15.62 -45.20
N ASP A 352 -31.11 -16.61 -46.05
CA ASP A 352 -30.82 -16.37 -47.48
C ASP A 352 -32.04 -16.49 -48.40
N ILE A 353 -33.22 -16.92 -47.92
CA ILE A 353 -34.28 -17.37 -48.86
C ILE A 353 -35.52 -16.47 -49.00
N GLU A 354 -36.16 -15.82 -48.00
CA GLU A 354 -37.48 -15.20 -48.35
C GLU A 354 -38.09 -14.04 -47.54
N SER A 355 -37.45 -13.42 -46.55
CA SER A 355 -38.05 -12.25 -45.87
C SER A 355 -37.11 -11.03 -45.83
N GLY A 356 -37.44 -10.02 -46.64
CA GLY A 356 -36.77 -8.71 -46.67
C GLY A 356 -36.96 -7.85 -45.42
N GLU A 357 -37.21 -8.46 -44.26
CA GLU A 357 -37.42 -7.78 -42.99
C GLU A 357 -36.17 -8.01 -42.12
N LYS A 358 -35.30 -7.00 -42.07
CA LYS A 358 -34.12 -6.95 -41.19
C LYS A 358 -34.58 -6.78 -39.74
N VAL A 359 -35.06 -7.86 -39.12
CA VAL A 359 -35.33 -7.91 -37.69
C VAL A 359 -34.14 -8.58 -37.02
N GLY A 360 -33.35 -7.80 -36.31
CA GLY A 360 -32.23 -8.28 -35.51
C GLY A 360 -31.32 -7.12 -35.18
N ASP A 361 -31.01 -6.98 -33.90
CA ASP A 361 -30.09 -5.99 -33.32
C ASP A 361 -28.86 -5.75 -34.20
N ALA A 362 -28.27 -4.56 -34.08
CA ALA A 362 -27.07 -4.18 -34.81
C ALA A 362 -25.94 -5.23 -34.62
N ASP A 363 -25.91 -6.26 -35.47
CA ASP A 363 -24.90 -7.30 -35.52
C ASP A 363 -23.56 -6.58 -35.58
N GLU A 364 -22.81 -6.62 -34.46
CA GLU A 364 -21.50 -6.00 -34.39
C GLU A 364 -20.59 -6.79 -35.34
N GLU A 365 -20.31 -6.20 -36.51
CA GLU A 365 -19.51 -6.85 -37.56
C GLU A 365 -18.14 -7.25 -36.99
N ILE A 366 -17.80 -8.53 -37.09
CA ILE A 366 -16.52 -9.08 -36.61
C ILE A 366 -15.50 -8.97 -37.73
N VAL A 367 -14.32 -8.45 -37.42
CA VAL A 367 -13.21 -8.32 -38.35
C VAL A 367 -11.96 -9.01 -37.84
N ARG A 368 -11.21 -9.61 -38.75
CA ARG A 368 -9.96 -10.33 -38.52
C ARG A 368 -8.79 -9.51 -39.04
N ALA A 369 -7.75 -9.38 -38.22
CA ALA A 369 -6.48 -8.81 -38.66
C ALA A 369 -5.65 -9.85 -39.41
N THR A 370 -5.61 -9.73 -40.73
CA THR A 370 -4.99 -10.66 -41.70
C THR A 370 -3.56 -11.11 -41.36
N LYS A 371 -2.72 -10.27 -40.72
CA LYS A 371 -1.33 -10.63 -40.38
C LYS A 371 -1.15 -11.37 -39.05
N CYS A 372 -2.16 -11.36 -38.18
CA CYS A 372 -2.02 -11.89 -36.83
C CYS A 372 -3.21 -12.71 -36.34
N ASP A 373 -4.23 -12.86 -37.18
CA ASP A 373 -5.44 -13.65 -36.94
C ASP A 373 -6.27 -13.25 -35.71
N HIS A 374 -5.93 -12.16 -35.01
CA HIS A 374 -6.73 -11.62 -33.91
C HIS A 374 -8.06 -11.06 -34.44
N LEU A 375 -9.13 -11.31 -33.66
CA LEU A 375 -10.50 -10.89 -33.95
C LEU A 375 -10.90 -9.67 -33.14
N PHE A 376 -11.68 -8.78 -33.75
CA PHE A 376 -12.19 -7.56 -33.15
C PHE A 376 -13.62 -7.29 -33.58
N HIS A 377 -14.41 -6.63 -32.75
CA HIS A 377 -15.57 -5.88 -33.25
C HIS A 377 -15.06 -4.74 -34.13
N GLN A 378 -15.65 -4.57 -35.32
CA GLN A 378 -15.28 -3.51 -36.27
C GLN A 378 -15.27 -2.13 -35.60
N GLN A 379 -16.29 -1.86 -34.76
CA GLN A 379 -16.38 -0.62 -34.00
C GLN A 379 -15.22 -0.44 -33.01
N CYS A 380 -14.82 -1.51 -32.33
CA CYS A 380 -13.72 -1.49 -31.36
C CYS A 380 -12.39 -1.17 -32.04
N ILE A 381 -12.07 -1.86 -33.14
CA ILE A 381 -10.78 -1.68 -33.82
C ILE A 381 -10.67 -0.32 -34.52
N ALA A 382 -11.76 0.26 -35.02
CA ALA A 382 -11.67 1.59 -35.61
C ALA A 382 -11.64 2.74 -34.60
N ARG A 383 -12.29 2.58 -33.43
CA ARG A 383 -12.07 3.49 -32.30
C ARG A 383 -10.59 3.49 -31.92
N TRP A 384 -9.96 2.31 -31.89
CA TRP A 384 -8.53 2.16 -31.68
C TRP A 384 -7.69 2.83 -32.77
N ILE A 385 -8.01 2.61 -34.05
CA ILE A 385 -7.27 3.15 -35.20
C ILE A 385 -7.37 4.69 -35.25
N GLY A 386 -8.42 5.33 -34.75
CA GLY A 386 -8.38 6.77 -34.51
C GLY A 386 -9.65 7.60 -34.74
N GLY A 387 -10.86 7.11 -34.43
CA GLY A 387 -12.02 8.00 -34.46
C GLY A 387 -13.28 7.53 -33.75
N ARG A 388 -14.01 8.50 -33.14
CA ARG A 388 -15.41 8.35 -32.70
C ARG A 388 -16.26 7.88 -33.87
N TRP A 389 -16.64 6.60 -33.86
CA TRP A 389 -17.66 6.05 -34.73
C TRP A 389 -19.02 6.48 -34.17
N GLN A 390 -19.64 7.50 -34.76
CA GLN A 390 -21.03 7.85 -34.44
C GLN A 390 -21.92 6.81 -35.13
N GLY A 391 -22.25 5.75 -34.40
CA GLY A 391 -22.94 4.56 -34.90
C GLY A 391 -24.41 4.73 -35.26
N ASN A 392 -24.86 5.89 -35.76
CA ASN A 392 -26.29 6.11 -36.05
C ASN A 392 -26.62 6.90 -37.33
N SER A 393 -25.65 7.23 -38.18
CA SER A 393 -25.91 7.93 -39.44
C SER A 393 -25.48 7.07 -40.63
N ASN A 394 -26.41 6.88 -41.57
CA ASN A 394 -26.27 6.22 -42.87
C ASN A 394 -24.81 6.10 -43.36
N PRO A 395 -24.29 4.88 -43.66
CA PRO A 395 -22.91 4.67 -44.06
C PRO A 395 -22.49 5.50 -45.29
N GLU A 396 -23.44 5.84 -46.16
CA GLU A 396 -23.21 6.59 -47.40
C GLU A 396 -22.91 8.09 -47.19
N THR A 397 -23.31 8.72 -46.08
CA THR A 397 -23.03 10.15 -45.83
C THR A 397 -21.73 10.41 -45.06
N SER A 398 -20.97 9.37 -44.76
CA SER A 398 -19.87 9.40 -43.78
C SER A 398 -18.45 9.39 -44.39
N SER A 399 -18.28 9.75 -45.67
CA SER A 399 -16.97 9.73 -46.36
C SER A 399 -15.84 10.55 -45.69
N SER A 400 -16.16 11.39 -44.71
CA SER A 400 -15.19 12.20 -43.96
C SER A 400 -14.35 11.39 -42.97
N TRP A 401 -14.85 10.30 -42.38
CA TRP A 401 -14.05 9.50 -41.42
C TRP A 401 -13.07 8.57 -42.14
N ARG A 402 -13.45 8.03 -43.31
CA ARG A 402 -12.55 7.18 -44.12
C ARG A 402 -11.26 7.91 -44.48
N ARG A 403 -11.33 9.22 -44.70
CA ARG A 403 -10.16 10.07 -45.03
C ARG A 403 -9.35 10.54 -43.82
N ARG A 404 -9.80 10.28 -42.58
CA ARG A 404 -9.02 10.68 -41.40
C ARG A 404 -7.77 9.83 -41.30
N ARG A 405 -6.66 10.46 -40.92
CA ARG A 405 -5.40 9.76 -40.65
C ARG A 405 -5.62 8.77 -39.51
N ALA A 406 -5.17 7.53 -39.70
CA ALA A 406 -5.11 6.57 -38.61
C ALA A 406 -4.14 7.10 -37.54
N LYS A 407 -4.63 7.24 -36.30
CA LYS A 407 -3.79 7.50 -35.12
C LYS A 407 -2.96 6.28 -34.77
N ARG A 408 -3.48 5.07 -35.05
CA ARG A 408 -2.81 3.80 -34.74
C ARG A 408 -2.93 2.86 -35.93
N THR A 409 -1.81 2.26 -36.32
CA THR A 409 -1.73 1.32 -37.46
C THR A 409 -1.39 -0.10 -37.03
N THR A 410 -1.21 -0.36 -35.74
CA THR A 410 -0.77 -1.64 -35.19
C THR A 410 -1.86 -2.36 -34.41
N CYS A 411 -1.84 -3.69 -34.46
CA CYS A 411 -2.68 -4.57 -33.66
C CYS A 411 -2.50 -4.29 -32.14
N PRO A 412 -3.57 -4.14 -31.35
CA PRO A 412 -3.46 -3.87 -29.92
C PRO A 412 -2.84 -5.03 -29.11
N LEU A 413 -2.96 -6.28 -29.59
CA LEU A 413 -2.41 -7.45 -28.92
C LEU A 413 -0.95 -7.72 -29.27
N CYS A 414 -0.65 -7.95 -30.54
CA CYS A 414 0.69 -8.37 -30.98
C CYS A 414 1.53 -7.27 -31.64
N ARG A 415 0.98 -6.06 -31.76
CA ARG A 415 1.65 -4.89 -32.37
C ARG A 415 2.07 -5.04 -33.84
N ARG A 416 1.69 -6.13 -34.53
CA ARG A 416 1.90 -6.23 -35.98
C ARG A 416 1.12 -5.14 -36.71
N ASN A 417 1.72 -4.59 -37.76
CA ASN A 417 1.08 -3.57 -38.61
C ASN A 417 -0.17 -4.16 -39.29
N LEU A 418 -1.32 -3.51 -39.10
CA LEU A 418 -2.61 -3.90 -39.64
C LEU A 418 -2.71 -3.68 -41.17
N GLN A 419 -1.80 -2.92 -41.76
CA GLN A 419 -1.81 -2.62 -43.19
C GLN A 419 -1.39 -3.84 -44.04
N THR A 420 -2.21 -4.22 -45.00
CA THR A 420 -1.92 -5.24 -46.02
C THR A 420 -1.35 -4.60 -47.29
N GLY A 421 -0.16 -4.01 -47.21
CA GLY A 421 0.47 -3.49 -48.43
C GLY A 421 1.82 -2.82 -48.20
N ILE A 422 2.81 -3.31 -48.96
CA ILE A 422 4.19 -2.80 -49.11
C ILE A 422 5.06 -2.95 -47.86
N GLY A 423 5.47 -4.19 -47.59
CA GLY A 423 6.79 -4.50 -47.04
C GLY A 423 7.70 -4.95 -48.16
#